data_AF-A0AA42R7W4-F1
#
_entry.id   AF-A0AA42R7W4-F1
#
_cell.length_a   1.000
_cell.length_b   1.000
_cell.length_c   1.000
_cell.angle_alpha   90.00
_cell.angle_beta   90.00
_cell.angle_gamma   90.00
#
_symmetry.space_group_name_H-M   'P 1'
#
loop_
_entity.id
_entity.type
_entity.pdbx_description
1 polymer ?
#
loop_
_entity_poly.entity_id
_entity_poly.type
_entity_poly.pdbx_seq_one_letter_code
_entity_poly.pdbx_strand_id
1 'polypeptide(L)' 'MSHRIQLANQVPAAVSAMMGLESYLGSTDIPLSLKELIKLRASMINGCAYCIEMHADVAMKHGESAQRLLALAA' A
#
# COMPACT_ATOMS: atom_id res chain seq x y z
N MET A 1 2.69 -0.24 -16.44
CA MET A 1 3.85 0.62 -16.14
C MET A 1 5.12 -0.11 -16.56
N SER A 2 6.09 0.54 -17.21
CA SER A 2 7.40 -0.10 -17.47
C SER A 2 8.30 0.05 -16.23
N HIS A 3 8.94 -1.03 -15.79
CA HIS A 3 9.82 -1.01 -14.62
C HIS A 3 11.23 -0.62 -15.03
N ARG A 4 11.78 0.46 -14.43
CA ARG A 4 13.18 0.87 -14.65
C ARG A 4 14.18 -0.13 -14.07
N ILE A 5 13.85 -0.73 -12.93
CA ILE A 5 14.67 -1.71 -12.20
C ILE A 5 13.72 -2.75 -11.59
N GLN A 6 14.12 -4.01 -11.61
CA GLN A 6 13.43 -5.11 -10.91
C GLN A 6 14.09 -5.38 -9.56
N LEU A 7 13.62 -4.71 -8.50
CA LEU A 7 14.25 -4.77 -7.17
C LEU A 7 14.32 -6.18 -6.58
N ALA A 8 13.28 -7.00 -6.80
CA ALA A 8 13.26 -8.39 -6.32
C ALA A 8 14.44 -9.23 -6.85
N ASN A 9 14.89 -8.94 -8.08
CA ASN A 9 16.02 -9.66 -8.69
C ASN A 9 17.36 -9.05 -8.31
N GLN A 10 17.43 -7.72 -8.18
CA GLN A 10 18.69 -7.00 -7.97
C GLN A 10 19.10 -6.91 -6.50
N VAL A 11 18.12 -6.79 -5.59
CA VAL A 11 18.33 -6.60 -4.15
C VAL A 11 17.34 -7.43 -3.31
N PRO A 12 17.33 -8.77 -3.46
CA PRO A 12 16.34 -9.65 -2.83
C PRO A 12 16.31 -9.53 -1.30
N ALA A 13 17.47 -9.35 -0.65
CA ALA A 13 17.55 -9.18 0.80
C ALA A 13 16.82 -7.91 1.29
N ALA A 14 16.89 -6.81 0.54
CA ALA A 14 16.19 -5.58 0.87
C ALA A 14 14.68 -5.74 0.73
N VAL A 15 14.23 -6.42 -0.33
CA VAL A 15 12.80 -6.73 -0.51
C VAL A 15 12.29 -7.64 0.60
N SER A 16 13.05 -8.66 0.99
CA SER A 16 12.70 -9.55 2.10
C SER A 16 12.58 -8.79 3.43
N ALA A 17 13.51 -7.87 3.72
CA ALA A 17 13.43 -7.03 4.91
C ALA A 17 12.16 -6.16 4.92
N MET A 18 11.79 -5.57 3.78
CA MET A 18 10.56 -4.80 3.63
C MET A 18 9.30 -5.66 3.85
N MET A 19 9.28 -6.91 3.37
CA MET A 19 8.18 -7.84 3.64
C MET A 19 8.08 -8.23 5.12
N GLY A 20 9.20 -8.20 5.86
CA GLY A 20 9.20 -8.38 7.30
C GLY A 20 8.40 -7.31 8.03
N LEU A 21 8.50 -6.04 7.59
CA LEU A 21 7.70 -4.94 8.15
C LEU A 21 6.20 -5.15 7.90
N GLU A 22 5.82 -5.57 6.69
CA GLU A 22 4.42 -5.88 6.37
C GLU A 22 3.89 -7.07 7.19
N SER A 23 4.71 -8.10 7.38
CA SER A 23 4.34 -9.27 8.18
C SER A 23 4.07 -8.89 9.64
N TYR A 24 4.90 -8.02 10.22
CA TYR A 24 4.66 -7.47 11.56
C TYR A 24 3.37 -6.64 11.62
N LEU A 25 3.12 -5.79 10.63
CA LEU A 25 1.84 -5.06 10.56
C LEU A 25 0.65 -6.02 10.48
N GLY A 26 0.79 -7.14 9.78
CA GLY A 26 -0.19 -8.23 9.73
C GLY A 26 -0.55 -8.82 11.09
N SER A 27 0.39 -8.85 12.05
CA SER A 27 0.14 -9.36 13.41
C SER A 27 -0.44 -8.33 14.37
N THR A 28 -0.65 -7.08 13.95
CA THR A 28 -1.25 -6.03 14.80
C THR A 28 -2.77 -6.03 14.73
N ASP A 29 -3.42 -5.62 15.83
CA ASP A 29 -4.88 -5.46 15.95
C ASP A 29 -5.44 -4.25 15.18
N ILE A 30 -4.60 -3.52 14.46
CA ILE A 30 -5.06 -2.42 13.61
C ILE A 30 -5.95 -3.00 12.50
N PRO A 31 -7.18 -2.49 12.30
CA PRO A 31 -8.05 -2.98 11.25
C PRO A 31 -7.41 -2.85 9.87
N LEU A 32 -7.62 -3.85 9.00
CA LEU A 32 -7.04 -3.84 7.65
C LEU A 32 -7.48 -2.62 6.85
N SER A 33 -8.76 -2.22 6.92
CA SER A 33 -9.23 -1.00 6.22
C SER A 33 -8.47 0.25 6.69
N LEU A 34 -8.17 0.38 7.99
CA LEU A 34 -7.37 1.49 8.50
C LEU A 34 -5.92 1.44 8.02
N LYS A 35 -5.29 0.25 7.99
CA LYS A 35 -3.93 0.06 7.43
C LYS A 35 -3.87 0.55 5.98
N GLU A 36 -4.83 0.13 5.16
CA GLU A 36 -4.86 0.49 3.74
C GLU A 36 -5.15 1.98 3.51
N LEU A 37 -6.02 2.62 4.32
CA LEU A 37 -6.24 4.06 4.23
C LEU A 37 -4.99 4.87 4.60
N ILE A 38 -4.23 4.44 5.62
CA ILE A 38 -2.95 5.08 5.99
C ILE A 38 -1.95 4.97 4.85
N LYS A 39 -1.75 3.75 4.32
CA LYS A 39 -0.80 3.50 3.22
C LYS A 39 -1.21 4.24 1.95
N LEU A 40 -2.51 4.28 1.64
CA LEU A 40 -3.05 5.02 0.50
C LEU A 40 -2.81 6.52 0.63
N ARG A 41 -3.11 7.14 1.79
CA ARG A 41 -2.87 8.58 1.98
C ARG A 41 -1.39 8.92 1.91
N ALA A 42 -0.52 8.11 2.52
CA ALA A 42 0.93 8.29 2.42
C ALA A 42 1.40 8.18 0.95
N SER A 43 0.83 7.26 0.18
CA SER A 43 1.15 7.08 -1.24
C SER A 43 0.71 8.27 -2.10
N MET A 44 -0.45 8.85 -1.80
CA MET A 44 -0.95 10.07 -2.45
C MET A 44 -0.02 11.26 -2.18
N ILE A 45 0.38 11.47 -0.93
CA ILE A 45 1.32 12.54 -0.55
C ILE A 45 2.66 12.37 -1.28
N ASN A 46 3.15 11.13 -1.38
CA ASN A 46 4.41 10.82 -2.03
C ASN A 46 4.33 10.67 -3.55
N GLY A 47 3.15 10.81 -4.16
CA GLY A 47 2.96 10.69 -5.61
C GLY A 47 3.28 9.31 -6.19
N CYS A 48 3.18 8.24 -5.40
CA CYS A 48 3.51 6.88 -5.87
C CYS A 48 2.30 6.20 -6.52
N ALA A 49 2.14 6.35 -7.83
CA ALA A 49 1.00 5.81 -8.59
C ALA A 49 0.80 4.29 -8.39
N TYR A 50 1.88 3.50 -8.34
CA TYR A 50 1.81 2.06 -8.08
C TYR A 50 1.19 1.74 -6.71
N CYS A 51 1.65 2.42 -5.66
CA CYS A 51 1.11 2.19 -4.32
C CYS A 51 -0.33 2.72 -4.20
N ILE A 52 -0.67 3.82 -4.86
CA ILE A 52 -2.04 4.35 -4.90
C ILE A 52 -3.00 3.32 -5.50
N GLU A 53 -2.67 2.78 -6.67
CA GLU A 53 -3.48 1.77 -7.36
C GLU A 53 -3.65 0.50 -6.49
N MET A 54 -2.53 -0.02 -5.96
CA MET A 54 -2.52 -1.23 -5.16
C MET A 54 -3.35 -1.09 -3.87
N HIS A 55 -3.10 -0.04 -3.07
CA HIS A 55 -3.79 0.14 -1.79
C HIS A 55 -5.27 0.52 -1.97
N ALA A 56 -5.62 1.25 -3.03
CA ALA A 56 -7.02 1.53 -3.34
C ALA A 56 -7.79 0.24 -3.69
N ASP A 57 -7.21 -0.65 -4.51
CA ASP A 57 -7.83 -1.93 -4.85
C ASP A 57 -8.02 -2.84 -3.62
N VAL A 58 -7.00 -2.95 -2.76
CA VAL A 58 -7.13 -3.71 -1.50
C VAL A 58 -8.18 -3.10 -0.59
N ALA A 59 -8.20 -1.77 -0.41
CA ALA A 59 -9.20 -1.09 0.41
C ALA A 59 -10.63 -1.34 -0.09
N MET A 60 -10.88 -1.23 -1.40
CA MET A 60 -12.19 -1.50 -1.99
C MET A 60 -12.63 -2.95 -1.80
N LYS A 61 -11.72 -3.91 -1.99
CA LYS A 61 -11.99 -5.34 -1.74
C LYS A 61 -12.36 -5.63 -0.28
N HIS A 62 -11.95 -4.76 0.64
CA HIS A 62 -12.26 -4.85 2.08
C HIS A 62 -13.34 -3.88 2.54
N GLY A 63 -14.19 -3.41 1.61
CA GLY A 63 -15.43 -2.70 1.93
C GLY A 63 -15.31 -1.18 2.06
N GLU A 64 -14.15 -0.59 1.71
CA GLU A 64 -14.07 0.86 1.59
C GLU A 64 -14.85 1.37 0.37
N SER A 65 -15.55 2.49 0.55
CA SER A 65 -16.36 3.08 -0.53
C SER A 65 -15.54 4.02 -1.40
N ALA A 66 -15.86 4.07 -2.69
CA ALA A 66 -15.25 5.02 -3.62
C ALA A 66 -15.36 6.47 -3.11
N GLN A 67 -16.47 6.82 -2.45
CA GLN A 67 -16.67 8.15 -1.85
C GLN A 67 -15.65 8.44 -0.75
N ARG A 68 -15.37 7.50 0.16
CA ARG A 68 -14.34 7.69 1.20
C ARG A 68 -12.94 7.78 0.60
N LEU A 69 -12.64 6.98 -0.42
CA LEU A 69 -11.34 7.01 -1.10
C LEU A 69 -11.11 8.33 -1.85
N LEU A 70 -12.14 8.87 -2.50
CA LEU A 70 -12.09 10.20 -3.12
C LEU A 70 -11.91 11.30 -2.06
N ALA A 71 -12.64 11.24 -0.95
CA ALA A 71 -12.50 12.20 0.14
C ALA A 71 -11.10 12.15 0.79
N LEU A 72 -10.47 10.98 0.86
CA LEU A 72 -9.11 10.82 1.37
C LEU A 72 -8.06 11.55 0.52
N ALA A 73 -8.34 11.75 -0.78
CA ALA A 73 -7.42 12.41 -1.69
C ALA A 73 -7.38 13.94 -1.56
N ALA A 74 -8.36 14.53 -0.84
CA ALA A 74 -8.37 15.96 -0.52
C ALA A 74 -7.22 16.35 0.42
#